data_AF-A0A0F8VVB6-F1
#
_entry.id   AF-A0A0F8VVB6-F1
#
_cell.length_a   1.000
_cell.length_b   1.000
_cell.length_c   1.000
_cell.angle_alpha   90.00
_cell.angle_beta   90.00
_cell.angle_gamma   90.00
#
_symmetry.space_group_name_H-M   'P 1'
#
loop_
_entity.id
_entity.type
_entity.pdbx_description
1 polymer ?
#
loop_
_entity_poly.entity_id
_entity_poly.type
_entity_poly.pdbx_seq_one_letter_code
_entity_poly.pdbx_strand_id
1 'polypeptide(L)'
;MSDSPFDIITKYCLDRGKDFPVRNHAFAIFTQKLKDAIENHKKNNQGKITPTIEAAFQQAQLSDNELKADVAEAERNISSMEEEILRPYRNRSRLKEFGVSVLASILGALIFTALLFGLFVLAEDQVRPIFQRLLNDGVPEQVQIDKTGETPTKDTTIPSEGTPSDGQ
;
A
#
# COMPACT_ATOMS: atom_id res chain seq x y z
N MET A 1 -3.72 33.48 43.23
CA MET A 1 -3.29 33.65 41.83
C MET A 1 -4.55 33.50 40.99
N SER A 2 -4.91 34.49 40.18
CA SER A 2 -6.04 34.37 39.27
C SER A 2 -5.62 33.43 38.13
N ASP A 3 -6.24 32.26 38.05
CA ASP A 3 -5.96 31.30 36.99
C ASP A 3 -6.24 31.97 35.62
N SER A 4 -5.31 31.80 34.67
CA SER A 4 -5.51 32.28 33.30
C SER A 4 -6.71 31.57 32.66
N PRO A 5 -7.46 32.19 31.74
CA PRO A 5 -8.47 31.49 30.95
C PRO A 5 -7.94 30.20 30.32
N PHE A 6 -6.70 30.24 29.87
CA PHE A 6 -6.01 29.07 29.32
C PHE A 6 -5.90 27.94 30.35
N ASP A 7 -5.55 28.26 31.60
CA ASP A 7 -5.41 27.27 32.67
C ASP A 7 -6.76 26.68 33.07
N ILE A 8 -7.80 27.52 33.13
CA ILE A 8 -9.17 27.09 33.44
C ILE A 8 -9.69 26.13 32.36
N ILE A 9 -9.58 26.51 31.08
CA ILE A 9 -9.98 25.67 29.94
C ILE A 9 -9.15 24.38 29.90
N THR A 10 -7.84 24.49 30.15
CA THR A 10 -6.93 23.34 30.17
C THR A 10 -7.31 22.35 31.25
N LYS A 11 -7.53 22.83 32.48
CA LYS A 11 -7.97 22.00 33.59
C LYS A 11 -9.31 21.33 33.32
N TYR A 12 -10.29 22.10 32.82
CA TYR A 12 -11.60 21.59 32.44
C TYR A 12 -11.53 20.43 31.42
N CYS A 13 -10.62 20.55 30.44
CA CYS A 13 -10.35 19.53 29.43
C CYS A 13 -9.65 18.30 30.01
N LEU A 14 -8.61 18.49 30.83
CA LEU A 14 -7.85 17.40 31.45
C LEU A 14 -8.72 16.58 32.41
N ASP A 15 -9.55 17.23 33.22
CA ASP A 15 -10.48 16.58 34.15
C ASP A 15 -11.50 15.68 33.43
N ARG A 16 -11.73 15.91 32.13
CA ARG A 16 -12.64 15.16 31.26
C ARG A 16 -11.92 14.24 30.27
N GLY A 17 -10.60 14.06 30.42
CA GLY A 17 -9.80 13.20 29.57
C GLY A 17 -9.74 13.65 28.11
N LYS A 18 -9.81 14.96 27.84
CA LYS A 18 -9.75 15.50 26.47
C LYS A 18 -8.30 15.67 26.01
N ASP A 19 -8.06 15.27 24.76
CA ASP A 19 -6.74 15.33 24.14
C ASP A 19 -6.27 16.76 23.86
N PHE A 20 -4.96 16.89 23.61
CA PHE A 20 -4.32 18.17 23.30
C PHE A 20 -4.98 18.93 22.13
N PRO A 21 -5.34 18.30 20.98
CA PRO A 21 -5.99 19.00 19.88
C PRO A 21 -7.35 19.61 20.28
N VAL A 22 -8.18 18.85 21.00
CA VAL A 22 -9.49 19.30 21.49
C VAL A 22 -9.32 20.49 22.42
N ARG A 23 -8.38 20.40 23.37
CA ARG A 23 -8.07 21.48 24.31
C ARG A 23 -7.60 22.76 23.61
N ASN A 24 -6.68 22.64 22.66
CA ASN A 24 -6.16 23.78 21.92
C ASN A 24 -7.25 24.42 21.05
N HIS A 25 -8.12 23.61 20.45
CA HIS A 25 -9.20 24.09 19.62
C HIS A 25 -10.33 24.74 20.45
N ALA A 26 -10.65 24.19 21.62
CA ALA A 26 -11.58 24.82 22.58
C ALA A 26 -11.07 26.20 23.03
N PHE A 27 -9.76 26.34 23.29
CA PHE A 27 -9.18 27.66 23.60
C PHE A 27 -9.27 28.64 22.43
N ALA A 28 -9.09 28.17 21.19
CA ALA A 28 -9.26 29.00 20.00
C ALA A 28 -10.72 29.49 19.86
N ILE A 29 -11.71 28.61 20.09
CA ILE A 29 -13.14 28.95 20.07
C ILE A 29 -13.45 30.02 21.13
N PHE A 30 -12.99 29.82 22.37
CA PHE A 30 -13.12 30.81 23.43
C PHE A 30 -12.55 32.17 23.01
N THR A 31 -11.34 32.20 22.48
CA THR A 31 -10.68 33.45 22.08
C THR A 31 -11.45 34.16 20.96
N GLN A 32 -12.01 33.39 20.02
CA GLN A 32 -12.83 33.92 18.94
C GLN A 32 -14.15 34.49 19.46
N LYS A 33 -14.88 33.74 20.30
CA LYS A 33 -16.13 34.21 20.92
C LYS A 33 -15.90 35.46 21.76
N LEU A 34 -14.80 35.53 22.51
CA LEU A 34 -14.46 36.70 23.31
C LEU A 34 -14.20 37.92 22.42
N LYS A 35 -13.43 37.74 21.34
CA LYS A 35 -13.18 38.78 20.35
C LYS A 35 -14.48 39.28 19.71
N ASP A 36 -15.36 38.37 19.32
CA ASP A 36 -16.64 38.69 18.69
C ASP A 36 -17.58 39.46 19.65
N ALA A 37 -17.60 39.07 20.93
CA ALA A 37 -18.35 39.78 21.97
C ALA A 37 -17.83 41.21 22.18
N ILE A 38 -16.50 41.38 22.23
CA ILE A 38 -15.85 42.68 22.35
C ILE A 38 -16.14 43.56 21.13
N GLU A 39 -16.05 42.99 19.92
CA GLU A 39 -16.28 43.72 18.68
C GLU A 39 -17.75 44.15 18.53
N ASN A 40 -18.70 43.26 18.83
CA ASN A 40 -20.12 43.58 18.87
C ASN A 40 -20.44 44.67 19.89
N HIS A 41 -19.85 44.59 21.09
CA HIS A 41 -20.04 45.63 22.09
C HIS A 41 -19.51 46.98 21.61
N LYS A 42 -18.31 47.03 21.01
CA LYS A 42 -17.71 48.25 20.46
C LYS A 42 -18.58 48.85 19.36
N LYS A 43 -19.12 48.03 18.46
CA LYS A 43 -20.01 48.48 17.38
C LYS A 43 -21.28 49.16 17.92
N ASN A 44 -21.82 48.65 19.02
CA ASN A 44 -23.06 49.14 19.62
C ASN A 44 -22.86 50.28 20.64
N ASN A 45 -21.63 50.49 21.14
CA ASN A 45 -21.32 51.44 22.22
C ASN A 45 -20.19 52.42 21.84
N GLN A 46 -20.27 53.03 20.65
CA GLN A 46 -19.38 54.11 20.21
C GLN A 46 -17.88 53.77 20.26
N GLY A 47 -17.52 52.51 20.05
CA GLY A 47 -16.13 52.05 19.97
C GLY A 47 -15.40 51.91 21.31
N LYS A 48 -16.07 52.13 22.45
CA LYS A 48 -15.44 52.04 23.78
C LYS A 48 -15.76 50.72 24.47
N ILE A 49 -14.76 50.15 25.14
CA ILE A 49 -14.91 49.03 26.06
C ILE A 49 -14.16 49.36 27.35
N THR A 50 -14.79 49.12 28.50
CA THR A 50 -14.14 49.26 29.80
C THR A 50 -13.54 47.91 30.21
N PRO A 51 -12.43 47.90 30.97
CA PRO A 51 -11.82 46.66 31.47
C PRO A 51 -12.78 45.80 32.29
N THR A 52 -13.75 46.42 32.97
CA THR A 52 -14.80 45.73 33.73
C THR A 52 -15.76 44.93 32.86
N ILE A 53 -16.09 45.45 31.67
CA ILE A 53 -16.98 44.77 30.71
C ILE A 53 -16.24 43.63 30.03
N GLU A 54 -14.97 43.84 29.69
CA GLU A 54 -14.11 42.80 29.12
C GLU A 54 -13.94 41.62 30.09
N ALA A 55 -13.66 41.90 31.37
CA ALA A 55 -13.61 40.89 32.41
C ALA A 55 -14.96 40.15 32.60
N ALA A 56 -16.08 40.86 32.47
CA ALA A 56 -17.41 40.25 32.54
C ALA A 56 -17.67 39.29 31.36
N PHE A 57 -17.28 39.65 30.15
CA PHE A 57 -17.38 38.75 28.99
C PHE A 57 -16.50 37.52 29.14
N GLN A 58 -15.26 37.71 29.59
CA GLN A 58 -14.32 36.63 29.88
C GLN A 58 -14.90 35.67 30.93
N GLN A 59 -15.45 36.19 32.03
CA GLN A 59 -16.03 35.38 33.09
C GLN A 59 -17.30 34.65 32.66
N ALA A 60 -18.15 35.28 31.84
CA ALA A 60 -19.35 34.64 31.30
C ALA A 60 -19.00 33.44 30.40
N GLN A 61 -17.99 33.58 29.55
CA GLN A 61 -17.52 32.50 28.66
C GLN A 61 -16.75 31.39 29.38
N LEU A 62 -16.20 31.67 30.57
CA LEU A 62 -15.56 30.66 31.42
C LEU A 62 -16.56 29.89 32.31
N SER A 63 -17.87 30.09 32.13
CA SER A 63 -18.88 29.31 32.83
C SER A 63 -18.87 27.85 32.36
N ASP A 64 -19.21 26.91 33.24
CA ASP A 64 -19.19 25.47 32.93
C ASP A 64 -20.03 25.10 31.70
N ASN A 65 -21.14 25.79 31.48
CA ASN A 65 -22.02 25.55 30.33
C ASN A 65 -21.36 25.96 29.01
N GLU A 66 -20.71 27.12 28.99
CA GLU A 66 -19.99 27.61 27.80
C GLU A 66 -18.74 26.75 27.53
N LEU A 67 -17.96 26.41 28.56
CA LEU A 67 -16.83 25.49 28.44
C LEU A 67 -17.24 24.13 27.89
N LYS A 68 -18.38 23.60 28.33
CA LYS A 68 -18.94 22.37 27.78
C LYS A 68 -19.32 22.51 26.31
N ALA A 69 -19.92 23.63 25.93
CA ALA A 69 -20.30 23.90 24.55
C ALA A 69 -19.06 24.04 23.65
N ASP A 70 -18.06 24.80 24.07
CA ASP A 70 -16.80 25.02 23.35
C ASP A 70 -16.04 23.71 23.14
N VAL A 71 -15.96 22.87 24.17
CA VAL A 71 -15.32 21.54 24.05
C VAL A 71 -16.12 20.64 23.11
N ALA A 72 -17.44 20.61 23.20
CA ALA A 72 -18.27 19.79 22.30
C ALA A 72 -18.18 20.26 20.84
N GLU A 73 -18.09 21.56 20.61
CA GLU A 73 -17.87 22.16 19.30
C GLU A 73 -16.47 21.82 18.77
N ALA A 74 -15.44 21.92 19.62
CA ALA A 74 -14.07 21.52 19.26
C ALA A 74 -13.99 20.06 18.83
N GLU A 75 -14.64 19.15 19.56
CA GLU A 75 -14.70 17.72 19.20
C GLU A 75 -15.39 17.48 17.86
N ARG A 76 -16.51 18.16 17.61
CA ARG A 76 -17.22 18.07 16.33
C ARG A 76 -16.35 18.56 15.18
N ASN A 77 -15.71 19.71 15.33
CA ASN A 77 -14.84 20.27 14.30
C ASN A 77 -13.67 19.34 13.98
N ILE A 78 -13.00 18.82 15.01
CA ILE A 78 -11.90 17.86 14.82
C ILE A 78 -12.40 16.59 14.12
N SER A 79 -13.52 16.02 14.57
CA SER A 79 -14.07 14.82 13.93
C SER A 79 -14.44 15.06 12.46
N SER A 80 -14.98 16.23 12.13
CA SER A 80 -15.30 16.59 10.74
C SER A 80 -14.05 16.77 9.87
N MET A 81 -12.99 17.38 10.42
CA MET A 81 -11.71 17.53 9.72
C MET A 81 -11.05 16.17 9.49
N GLU A 82 -11.11 15.29 10.49
CA GLU A 82 -10.62 13.91 10.36
C GLU A 82 -11.39 13.14 9.29
N GLU A 83 -12.72 13.22 9.29
CA GLU A 83 -13.54 12.61 8.24
C GLU A 83 -13.22 13.19 6.86
N GLU A 84 -13.09 14.50 6.72
CA GLU A 84 -12.78 15.15 5.45
C GLU A 84 -11.40 14.72 4.90
N ILE A 85 -10.40 14.62 5.78
CA ILE A 85 -9.05 14.19 5.41
C ILE A 85 -9.01 12.69 5.10
N LEU A 86 -9.70 11.84 5.87
CA LEU A 86 -9.65 10.38 5.71
C LEU A 86 -10.58 9.86 4.60
N ARG A 87 -11.69 10.54 4.31
CA ARG A 87 -12.68 10.15 3.30
C ARG A 87 -12.08 9.88 1.91
N PRO A 88 -11.18 10.70 1.35
CA PRO A 88 -10.58 10.41 0.04
C PRO A 88 -9.70 9.14 0.06
N TYR A 89 -9.03 8.85 1.17
CA TYR A 89 -8.16 7.67 1.28
C TYR A 89 -8.97 6.38 1.49
N ARG A 90 -10.02 6.42 2.32
CA ARG A 90 -10.81 5.23 2.65
C ARG A 90 -11.49 4.59 1.42
N ASN A 91 -11.96 5.42 0.49
CA ASN A 91 -12.75 4.95 -0.65
C ASN A 91 -11.93 4.75 -1.93
N ARG A 92 -10.87 5.55 -2.16
CA ARG A 92 -10.07 5.44 -3.39
C ARG A 92 -9.07 4.29 -3.35
N SER A 93 -8.50 3.95 -2.19
CA SER A 93 -7.55 2.84 -2.08
C SER A 93 -8.21 1.51 -2.39
N ARG A 94 -9.38 1.22 -1.78
CA ARG A 94 -10.03 -0.10 -1.93
C ARG A 94 -10.43 -0.44 -3.36
N LEU A 95 -10.99 0.51 -4.10
CA LEU A 95 -11.43 0.27 -5.49
C LEU A 95 -10.25 0.15 -6.46
N LYS A 96 -9.21 0.96 -6.27
CA LYS A 96 -7.99 0.86 -7.09
C LYS A 96 -7.24 -0.44 -6.82
N GLU A 97 -7.04 -0.80 -5.55
CA GLU A 97 -6.36 -2.03 -5.15
C GLU A 97 -7.11 -3.27 -5.64
N PHE A 98 -8.45 -3.28 -5.52
CA PHE A 98 -9.27 -4.36 -6.06
C PHE A 98 -9.11 -4.49 -7.59
N GLY A 99 -9.25 -3.38 -8.33
CA GLY A 99 -9.10 -3.39 -9.79
C GLY A 99 -7.71 -3.81 -10.25
N VAL A 100 -6.65 -3.34 -9.57
CA VAL A 100 -5.27 -3.74 -9.85
C VAL A 100 -5.06 -5.23 -9.56
N SER A 101 -5.64 -5.77 -8.48
CA SER A 101 -5.53 -7.21 -8.17
C SER A 101 -6.18 -8.10 -9.24
N VAL A 102 -7.35 -7.70 -9.73
CA VAL A 102 -8.08 -8.44 -10.78
C VAL A 102 -7.30 -8.38 -12.10
N LEU A 103 -6.81 -7.21 -12.49
CA LEU A 103 -5.98 -7.05 -13.68
C LEU A 103 -4.67 -7.84 -13.60
N ALA A 104 -4.00 -7.81 -12.45
CA ALA A 104 -2.78 -8.58 -12.23
C ALA A 104 -3.03 -10.10 -12.33
N SER A 105 -4.17 -10.58 -11.83
CA SER A 105 -4.56 -11.98 -11.96
C SER A 105 -4.79 -12.40 -13.41
N ILE A 106 -5.51 -11.58 -14.18
CA ILE A 106 -5.76 -11.84 -15.62
C ILE A 106 -4.45 -11.83 -16.40
N LEU A 107 -3.59 -10.83 -16.19
CA LEU A 107 -2.28 -10.75 -16.85
C LEU A 107 -1.39 -11.95 -16.48
N GLY A 108 -1.37 -12.34 -15.21
CA GLY A 108 -0.62 -13.51 -14.75
C GLY A 108 -1.09 -14.79 -15.43
N ALA A 109 -2.40 -14.99 -15.55
CA ALA A 109 -2.98 -16.14 -16.26
C ALA A 109 -2.62 -16.15 -17.76
N LEU A 110 -2.63 -14.99 -18.42
CA LEU A 110 -2.22 -14.88 -19.83
C LEU A 110 -0.74 -15.20 -20.02
N ILE A 111 0.13 -14.66 -19.18
CA ILE A 111 1.58 -14.94 -19.22
C ILE A 111 1.84 -16.43 -18.97
N PHE A 112 1.18 -17.02 -17.98
CA PHE A 112 1.30 -18.45 -17.68
C PHE A 112 0.85 -19.33 -18.85
N THR A 113 -0.26 -18.99 -19.49
CA THR A 113 -0.77 -19.71 -20.67
C THR A 113 0.20 -19.61 -21.85
N ALA A 114 0.78 -18.42 -22.08
CA ALA A 114 1.79 -18.22 -23.13
C ALA A 114 3.06 -19.04 -22.87
N LEU A 115 3.51 -19.13 -21.62
CA LEU A 115 4.63 -19.98 -21.22
C LEU A 115 4.35 -21.46 -21.46
N LEU A 116 3.16 -21.95 -21.09
CA LEU A 116 2.76 -23.33 -21.35
C LEU A 116 2.73 -23.65 -22.84
N PHE A 117 2.21 -22.73 -23.67
CA PHE A 117 2.22 -22.90 -25.11
C PHE A 117 3.65 -22.99 -25.65
N GLY A 118 4.56 -22.13 -25.19
CA GLY A 118 5.97 -22.19 -25.57
C GLY A 118 6.65 -23.51 -25.17
N LEU A 119 6.38 -24.01 -23.97
CA LEU A 119 6.88 -25.32 -23.52
C LEU A 119 6.31 -26.46 -24.36
N PHE A 120 5.04 -26.40 -24.76
CA PHE A 120 4.43 -27.40 -25.64
C PHE A 120 5.12 -27.46 -27.01
N VAL A 121 5.40 -26.31 -27.62
CA VAL A 121 6.12 -26.25 -28.91
C VAL A 121 7.52 -26.86 -28.79
N LEU A 122 8.26 -26.51 -27.74
CA LEU A 122 9.59 -27.07 -27.48
C LEU A 122 9.54 -28.58 -27.22
N ALA A 123 8.53 -29.05 -26.49
CA ALA A 123 8.33 -30.48 -26.27
C ALA A 123 7.97 -31.21 -27.57
N GLU A 124 7.17 -30.59 -28.44
CA GLU A 124 6.82 -31.16 -29.74
C GLU A 124 8.06 -31.40 -30.61
N ASP A 125 8.99 -30.45 -30.64
CA ASP A 125 10.26 -30.57 -31.37
C ASP A 125 11.16 -31.70 -30.82
N GLN A 126 11.09 -32.01 -29.53
CA GLN A 126 11.84 -33.12 -28.92
C GLN A 126 11.17 -34.48 -29.14
N VAL A 127 9.85 -34.51 -29.23
CA VAL A 127 9.05 -35.74 -29.36
C VAL A 127 8.95 -36.19 -30.82
N ARG A 128 8.90 -35.25 -31.78
CA ARG A 128 8.89 -35.52 -33.24
C ARG A 128 10.00 -36.48 -33.72
N PRO A 129 11.29 -36.31 -33.37
CA PRO A 129 12.34 -37.24 -33.82
C PRO A 129 12.20 -38.64 -33.23
N ILE A 130 11.63 -38.78 -32.03
CA ILE A 130 11.38 -40.08 -31.39
C ILE A 130 10.24 -40.81 -32.11
N PHE A 131 9.15 -40.12 -32.43
CA PHE A 131 8.06 -40.68 -33.21
C PHE A 131 8.47 -41.03 -34.65
N GLN A 132 9.32 -40.22 -35.28
CA GLN A 132 9.86 -40.54 -36.61
C GLN A 132 10.76 -41.78 -36.60
N ARG A 133 11.56 -41.99 -35.55
CA ARG A 133 12.33 -43.24 -35.38
C ARG A 133 11.41 -44.44 -35.20
N LEU A 134 10.39 -44.33 -34.37
CA LEU A 134 9.42 -45.41 -34.14
C LEU A 134 8.56 -45.73 -35.38
N LEU A 135 8.29 -44.75 -36.24
CA LEU A 135 7.60 -44.95 -37.53
C LEU A 135 8.53 -45.56 -38.60
N ASN A 136 9.82 -45.22 -38.59
CA ASN A 136 10.80 -45.77 -39.55
C ASN A 136 11.33 -47.16 -39.16
N ASP A 137 11.32 -47.54 -37.88
CA ASP A 137 11.74 -48.87 -37.42
C ASP A 137 10.68 -49.98 -37.70
N GLY A 138 9.64 -49.66 -38.48
CA GLY A 138 8.51 -50.55 -38.80
C GLY A 138 8.63 -51.40 -40.07
N VAL A 139 9.75 -51.41 -40.80
CA VAL A 139 9.94 -52.30 -41.97
C VAL A 139 11.26 -53.07 -41.86
N PRO A 140 11.23 -54.38 -41.55
CA PRO A 140 12.40 -55.22 -41.71
C PRO A 140 12.42 -55.77 -43.14
N GLU A 141 13.26 -55.22 -44.02
CA GLU A 141 13.55 -55.85 -45.31
C GLU A 141 14.96 -56.43 -45.36
N GLN A 142 14.99 -57.72 -44.99
CA GLN A 142 15.81 -58.82 -45.51
C GLN A 142 17.35 -58.69 -45.50
N VAL A 143 17.93 -59.41 -44.54
CA VAL A 143 19.28 -59.98 -44.62
C VAL A 143 19.34 -60.97 -45.79
N GLN A 144 20.07 -60.66 -46.86
CA GLN A 144 20.57 -61.70 -47.77
C GLN A 144 21.90 -62.25 -47.23
N ILE A 145 21.92 -63.53 -46.87
CA ILE A 145 23.14 -64.30 -46.63
C ILE A 145 23.46 -65.14 -47.88
N ASP A 146 24.74 -65.10 -48.26
CA ASP A 146 25.57 -66.17 -48.83
C ASP A 146 25.66 -66.33 -50.37
N LYS A 147 26.85 -66.08 -50.97
CA LYS A 147 27.93 -67.10 -51.06
C LYS A 147 29.14 -66.66 -51.93
N THR A 148 30.32 -67.00 -51.41
CA THR A 148 31.62 -67.30 -52.08
C THR A 148 32.55 -66.16 -52.51
N GLY A 149 33.79 -66.20 -51.99
CA GLY A 149 34.98 -65.73 -52.70
C GLY A 149 36.07 -65.02 -51.90
N GLU A 150 36.89 -65.80 -51.17
CA GLU A 150 38.33 -65.55 -50.86
C GLU A 150 38.79 -64.26 -50.14
N THR A 151 39.18 -64.43 -48.87
CA THR A 151 40.20 -63.65 -48.11
C THR A 151 41.61 -63.75 -48.72
N PRO A 152 42.67 -63.08 -48.21
CA PRO A 152 42.76 -61.98 -47.21
C PRO A 152 43.83 -60.90 -47.53
N THR A 153 43.78 -59.74 -46.88
CA THR A 153 45.04 -59.17 -46.33
C THR A 153 44.82 -58.28 -45.11
N LYS A 154 45.55 -58.66 -44.05
CA LYS A 154 45.93 -57.87 -42.88
C LYS A 154 46.43 -56.48 -43.28
N ASP A 155 46.08 -55.46 -42.49
CA ASP A 155 47.14 -54.72 -41.80
C ASP A 155 46.66 -54.05 -40.51
N THR A 156 47.49 -54.30 -39.50
CA THR A 156 47.53 -53.78 -38.14
C THR A 156 48.05 -52.35 -38.16
N THR A 157 47.59 -51.43 -37.29
CA THR A 157 48.43 -50.54 -36.43
C THR A 157 47.58 -49.69 -35.47
N ILE A 158 47.62 -50.09 -34.19
CA ILE A 158 47.83 -49.37 -32.91
C ILE A 158 47.29 -47.92 -32.71
N PRO A 159 46.63 -47.66 -31.54
CA PRO A 159 46.22 -46.32 -31.08
C PRO A 159 47.36 -45.53 -30.42
N SER A 160 47.43 -44.22 -30.66
CA SER A 160 48.37 -43.33 -29.97
C SER A 160 47.76 -42.78 -28.68
N GLU A 161 48.53 -42.92 -27.61
CA GLU A 161 48.35 -42.43 -26.25
C GLU A 161 48.01 -40.93 -26.15
N GLY A 162 47.21 -40.61 -25.13
CA GLY A 162 47.07 -39.29 -24.55
C GLY A 162 46.86 -39.42 -23.04
N THR A 163 47.95 -39.49 -22.28
CA THR A 163 48.00 -39.48 -20.82
C THR A 163 47.71 -38.07 -20.28
N PRO A 164 46.91 -37.90 -19.21
CA PRO A 164 47.02 -36.76 -18.32
C PRO A 164 47.88 -37.16 -17.10
N SER A 165 48.90 -36.35 -16.83
CA SER A 165 49.70 -36.42 -15.60
C SER A 165 48.94 -35.74 -14.47
N ASP A 166 48.72 -36.47 -13.38
CA ASP A 166 48.31 -35.92 -12.08
C ASP A 166 49.46 -35.20 -11.39
N GLY A 167 49.11 -34.15 -10.63
CA GLY A 167 49.60 -33.91 -9.26
C GLY A 167 51.02 -33.37 -9.04
N GLN A 168 51.13 -32.07 -8.77
CA GLN A 168 51.38 -31.48 -7.44
C GLN A 168 51.40 -29.95 -7.51
#